data_AF-A0A656JN80-F1
#
_entry.id   AF-A0A656JN80-F1
#
_cell.length_a   1.000
_cell.length_b   1.000
_cell.length_c   1.000
_cell.angle_alpha   90.00
_cell.angle_beta   90.00
_cell.angle_gamma   90.00
#
_symmetry.space_group_name_H-M   'P 1'
#
loop_
_entity.id
_entity.type
_entity.pdbx_description
1 polymer ?
#
loop_
_entity_poly.entity_id
_entity_poly.type
_entity_poly.pdbx_seq_one_letter_code
_entity_poly.pdbx_strand_id
1 'polypeptide(L)'
;PPMQPWFSVGSATGQILLDYGLDASWPEQGDDSEALLDHPRLKQAIAVPGSRVLIMRGDEGRELLAEQLRERGAGVDYLPLYRRYLPQHAP
;
A
#
# COMPACT_ATOMS: atom_id res chain seq x y z
N PRO A 1 -16.09 -8.22 7.51
CA PRO A 1 -14.73 -8.40 6.94
C PRO A 1 -13.76 -8.80 8.07
N PRO A 2 -12.74 -9.65 7.82
CA PRO A 2 -11.67 -9.82 8.81
C PRO A 2 -11.06 -8.45 9.11
N MET A 3 -10.90 -8.12 10.40
CA MET A 3 -10.30 -6.86 10.83
C MET A 3 -8.79 -6.91 10.60
N GLN A 4 -8.37 -6.72 9.34
CA GLN A 4 -6.97 -6.60 8.97
C GLN A 4 -6.56 -5.12 8.92
N PRO A 5 -5.29 -4.79 9.23
CA PRO A 5 -4.81 -3.42 9.10
C PRO A 5 -4.67 -3.04 7.62
N TRP A 6 -5.12 -1.84 7.28
CA TRP A 6 -5.00 -1.24 5.95
C TRP A 6 -3.98 -0.09 5.99
N PHE A 7 -3.30 0.09 4.86
CA PHE A 7 -2.26 1.10 4.73
C PHE A 7 -2.40 1.88 3.43
N SER A 8 -2.08 3.17 3.49
CA SER A 8 -1.87 4.01 2.33
C SER A 8 -0.58 4.81 2.49
N VAL A 9 0.00 5.24 1.37
CA VAL A 9 1.19 6.11 1.38
C VAL A 9 0.86 7.53 1.86
N GLY A 10 -0.35 8.02 1.57
CA GLY A 10 -0.78 9.37 1.96
C GLY A 10 -2.20 9.42 2.52
N SER A 11 -2.51 10.55 3.16
CA SER A 11 -3.76 10.78 3.90
C SER A 11 -5.01 10.79 3.03
N ALA A 12 -4.93 11.28 1.79
CA ALA A 12 -6.10 11.34 0.88
C ALA A 12 -6.69 9.95 0.61
N THR A 13 -5.84 8.98 0.24
CA THR A 13 -6.26 7.58 0.07
C THR A 13 -6.65 6.95 1.40
N GLY A 14 -5.92 7.27 2.48
CA GLY A 14 -6.19 6.75 3.81
C GLY A 14 -7.58 7.13 4.32
N GLN A 15 -8.00 8.38 4.09
CA GLN A 15 -9.31 8.87 4.47
C GLN A 15 -10.44 8.13 3.73
N ILE A 16 -10.27 7.85 2.44
CA ILE A 16 -11.25 7.05 1.67
C ILE A 16 -11.45 5.66 2.30
N LEU A 17 -10.37 5.03 2.77
CA LEU A 17 -10.44 3.72 3.43
C LEU A 17 -11.12 3.83 4.81
N LEU A 18 -10.83 4.86 5.59
CA LEU A 18 -11.50 5.12 6.87
C LEU A 18 -12.99 5.40 6.71
N ASP A 19 -13.37 6.22 5.73
CA ASP A 19 -14.78 6.56 5.45
C ASP A 19 -15.59 5.32 5.06
N TYR A 20 -14.94 4.33 4.44
CA TYR A 20 -15.54 3.02 4.16
C TYR A 20 -15.63 2.10 5.40
N GLY A 21 -15.05 2.49 6.53
CA GLY A 21 -15.05 1.72 7.78
C GLY A 21 -13.91 0.71 7.90
N LEU A 22 -12.81 0.88 7.14
CA LEU A 22 -11.61 0.06 7.29
C LEU A 22 -10.68 0.64 8.35
N ASP A 23 -9.94 -0.24 9.01
CA ASP A 23 -8.91 0.13 9.95
C ASP A 23 -7.62 0.53 9.21
N ALA A 24 -7.59 1.77 8.70
CA ALA A 24 -6.53 2.30 7.86
C ALA A 24 -5.54 3.19 8.63
N SER A 25 -4.28 3.20 8.18
CA SER A 25 -3.23 4.08 8.69
C SER A 25 -2.25 4.48 7.59
N TRP A 26 -1.58 5.61 7.79
CA TRP A 26 -0.60 6.15 6.85
C TRP A 26 0.47 6.93 7.62
N PRO A 27 1.66 7.14 7.04
CA PRO A 27 2.66 8.04 7.62
C PRO A 27 2.15 9.47 7.74
N GLU A 28 2.33 10.09 8.91
CA GLU A 28 2.04 11.54 9.07
C GLU A 28 3.09 12.42 8.38
N GLN A 29 4.29 11.86 8.14
CA GLN A 29 5.43 12.53 7.54
C GLN A 29 5.84 11.77 6.28
N GLY A 30 5.72 12.41 5.12
CA GLY A 30 5.96 11.79 3.81
C GLY A 30 4.72 11.12 3.22
N ASP A 31 4.67 11.04 1.90
CA ASP A 31 3.57 10.45 1.12
C ASP A 31 4.05 9.40 0.10
N ASP A 32 5.19 8.76 0.41
CA ASP A 32 5.89 7.80 -0.44
C ASP A 32 6.04 6.40 0.19
N SER A 33 6.77 5.52 -0.51
CA SER A 33 6.94 4.12 -0.09
C SER A 33 7.88 4.00 1.10
N GLU A 34 8.89 4.87 1.16
CA GLU A 34 9.92 4.94 2.18
C GLU A 34 9.29 5.30 3.54
N ALA A 35 8.48 6.37 3.58
CA ALA A 35 7.73 6.75 4.77
C ALA A 35 6.81 5.62 5.26
N LEU A 36 6.13 4.93 4.33
CA LEU A 36 5.25 3.81 4.67
C LEU A 36 6.03 2.61 5.21
N LEU A 37 7.18 2.28 4.62
CA LEU A 37 8.07 1.22 5.11
C LEU A 37 8.58 1.51 6.52
N ASP A 38 8.65 2.78 6.91
CA ASP A 38 9.04 3.18 8.25
C ASP A 38 7.91 3.27 9.27
N HIS A 39 6.66 3.17 8.82
CA HIS A 39 5.48 3.27 9.66
C HIS A 39 5.44 2.16 10.74
N PRO A 40 5.39 2.50 12.04
CA PRO A 40 5.48 1.52 13.14
C PRO A 40 4.42 0.42 13.07
N ARG A 41 3.19 0.79 12.69
CA ARG A 41 2.08 -0.15 12.60
C ARG A 41 2.24 -1.15 11.44
N LEU A 42 2.88 -0.73 10.34
CA LEU A 42 3.19 -1.65 9.24
C LEU A 42 4.28 -2.63 9.67
N LYS A 43 5.36 -2.12 10.29
CA LYS A 43 6.44 -2.94 10.85
C LYS A 43 5.90 -4.00 11.81
N GLN A 44 4.98 -3.62 12.69
CA GLN A 44 4.33 -4.55 13.61
C GLN A 44 3.46 -5.58 12.89
N ALA A 45 2.67 -5.16 11.89
CA ALA A 45 1.78 -6.06 11.15
C ALA A 45 2.54 -7.14 10.37
N ILE A 46 3.72 -6.82 9.84
CA ILE A 46 4.52 -7.76 9.04
C ILE A 46 5.53 -8.58 9.87
N ALA A 47 5.70 -8.27 11.16
CA ALA A 47 6.67 -8.94 12.04
C ALA A 47 6.36 -10.42 12.33
N VAL A 48 5.17 -10.91 11.91
CA VAL A 48 4.78 -12.31 12.06
C VAL A 48 5.44 -13.15 10.96
N PRO A 49 6.11 -14.28 11.29
CA PRO A 49 6.67 -15.18 10.30
C PRO A 49 5.62 -15.65 9.28
N GLY A 50 5.95 -15.56 7.99
CA GLY A 50 5.02 -15.93 6.91
C GLY A 50 3.90 -14.92 6.68
N SER A 51 4.03 -13.69 7.18
CA SER A 51 3.11 -12.59 6.88
C SER A 51 2.98 -12.38 5.37
N ARG A 52 1.78 -12.02 4.92
CA ARG A 52 1.49 -11.72 3.52
C ARG A 52 0.89 -10.33 3.39
N VAL A 53 1.35 -9.59 2.40
CA VAL A 53 0.89 -8.25 2.07
C VAL A 53 0.33 -8.27 0.65
N LEU A 54 -0.87 -7.70 0.49
CA LEU A 54 -1.46 -7.45 -0.82
C LEU A 54 -1.33 -5.96 -1.15
N ILE A 55 -0.68 -5.63 -2.26
CA ILE A 55 -0.53 -4.25 -2.73
C ILE A 55 -1.53 -4.01 -3.87
N MET A 56 -2.51 -3.15 -3.61
CA MET A 56 -3.48 -2.66 -4.60
C MET A 56 -2.92 -1.43 -5.30
N ARG A 57 -2.79 -1.47 -6.63
CA ARG A 57 -2.08 -0.42 -7.39
C ARG A 57 -2.53 -0.37 -8.85
N GLY A 58 -1.95 0.57 -9.61
CA GLY A 58 -1.95 0.48 -11.07
C GLY A 58 -1.08 -0.69 -11.56
N ASP A 59 -1.26 -1.11 -12.80
CA ASP A 59 -0.46 -2.17 -13.43
C ASP A 59 1.04 -1.89 -13.47
N GLU A 60 1.44 -0.63 -13.45
CA GLU A 60 2.83 -0.18 -13.40
C GLU A 60 3.11 0.71 -12.16
N GLY A 61 4.38 1.04 -11.92
CA GLY A 61 4.84 1.92 -10.83
C GLY A 61 6.01 1.36 -10.01
N ARG A 62 6.23 1.92 -8.81
CA ARG A 62 7.41 1.64 -7.97
C ARG A 62 7.40 0.24 -7.36
N GLU A 63 8.52 -0.46 -7.46
CA GLU A 63 8.73 -1.79 -6.88
C GLU A 63 9.31 -1.77 -5.46
N LEU A 64 9.89 -0.64 -5.04
CA LEU A 64 10.61 -0.48 -3.77
C LEU A 64 9.84 -1.03 -2.57
N LEU A 65 8.56 -0.69 -2.42
CA LEU A 65 7.74 -1.15 -1.30
C LEU A 65 7.69 -2.69 -1.23
N ALA A 66 7.43 -3.35 -2.37
CA ALA A 66 7.33 -4.80 -2.40
C ALA A 66 8.68 -5.49 -2.20
N GLU A 67 9.74 -4.95 -2.80
CA GLU A 67 11.11 -5.45 -2.62
C GLU A 67 11.51 -5.39 -1.15
N GLN A 68 11.33 -4.24 -0.50
CA GLN A 68 11.67 -4.05 0.91
C GLN A 68 10.82 -4.89 1.86
N LEU A 69 9.54 -5.10 1.56
CA LEU A 69 8.68 -6.02 2.32
C LEU A 69 9.14 -7.48 2.19
N ARG A 70 9.54 -7.90 0.98
CA ARG A 70 10.10 -9.24 0.73
C ARG A 70 11.44 -9.44 1.43
N GLU A 71 12.31 -8.44 1.41
CA GLU A 71 13.58 -8.47 2.16
C GLU A 71 13.36 -8.64 3.68
N ARG A 72 12.25 -8.11 4.20
CA ARG A 72 11.82 -8.28 5.60
C ARG A 72 11.11 -9.62 5.85
N GLY A 73 11.02 -10.51 4.86
CA GLY A 73 10.46 -11.86 4.99
C GLY A 73 8.94 -11.97 4.77
N ALA A 74 8.28 -10.88 4.34
CA ALA A 74 6.86 -10.93 4.01
C ALA A 74 6.64 -11.44 2.57
N GLY A 75 5.63 -12.28 2.37
CA GLY A 75 5.13 -12.57 1.03
C GLY A 75 4.39 -11.35 0.48
N VAL A 76 4.61 -11.01 -0.79
CA VAL A 76 3.96 -9.84 -1.42
C VAL A 76 3.29 -10.22 -2.72
N ASP A 77 1.97 -10.02 -2.76
CA ASP A 77 1.12 -10.17 -3.93
C ASP A 77 0.70 -8.80 -4.46
N TYR A 78 0.52 -8.70 -5.78
CA TYR A 78 -0.02 -7.50 -6.42
C TYR A 78 -1.46 -7.73 -6.88
N LEU A 79 -2.29 -6.70 -6.72
CA LEU A 79 -3.61 -6.60 -7.35
C LEU A 79 -3.66 -5.32 -8.19
N PRO A 80 -3.37 -5.40 -9.50
CA PRO A 80 -3.57 -4.30 -10.43
C PRO A 80 -5.07 -4.01 -10.58
N LEU A 81 -5.49 -2.79 -10.23
CA LEU A 81 -6.90 -2.35 -10.31
C LEU A 81 -7.17 -1.42 -11.48
N TYR A 82 -6.15 -0.73 -11.97
CA TYR A 82 -6.27 0.22 -13.07
C TYR A 82 -4.98 0.28 -13.89
N ARG A 83 -5.07 0.94 -15.05
CA ARG A 83 -3.93 1.23 -15.94
C ARG A 83 -3.97 2.69 -16.34
N ARG A 84 -2.80 3.28 -16.61
CA ARG A 84 -2.69 4.68 -17.06
C ARG A 84 -2.45 4.69 -18.57
N TYR A 85 -3.24 5.48 -19.30
CA TYR A 85 -3.09 5.65 -20.75
C TYR A 85 -3.08 7.14 -21.08
N LEU A 86 -2.35 7.50 -22.14
CA LEU A 86 -2.42 8.84 -22.71
C LEU A 86 -3.83 9.05 -23.30
N PRO A 87 -4.56 10.13 -22.93
CA PRO A 87 -5.87 10.40 -23.52
C PRO A 87 -5.76 10.59 -25.04
N GLN A 88 -6.71 10.02 -25.78
CA GLN A 88 -6.83 10.30 -27.21
C GLN A 88 -7.70 11.55 -27.39
N HIS A 89 -7.07 12.67 -27.73
CA HIS A 89 -7.79 13.88 -28.11
C HIS A 89 -8.08 13.86 -29.62
N ALA A 90 -9.30 14.20 -30.02
CA ALA A 90 -9.62 14.46 -31.42
C ALA A 90 -8.82 15.69 -31.89
N PRO A 91 -8.38 15.73 -33.17
CA PRO A 91 -7.64 16.87 -33.71
C PRO A 91 -8.43 18.18 -33.67
#